data_AF-A0AAV4AV03-F1
#
_entry.id   AF-A0AAV4AV03-F1
#
_cell.length_a   1.000
_cell.length_b   1.000
_cell.length_c   1.000
_cell.angle_alpha   90.00
_cell.angle_beta   90.00
_cell.angle_gamma   90.00
#
_symmetry.space_group_name_H-M   'P 1'
#
loop_
_entity.id
_entity.type
_entity.pdbx_description
1 polymer ?
#
loop_
_entity_poly.entity_id
_entity_poly.type
_entity_poly.pdbx_seq_one_letter_code
_entity_poly.pdbx_strand_id
1 'polypeptide(L)'
;MALLYVTFSFQHQTKCPPQKSKRQLEMDTLSKQSRKLKKQIRAANSEKTNGLLVIWRQLKARHSALSRAESVRKKRSQKKKNQERFVRYPFKFARQLFQQPKSGTLTVDRKELETHLKKTYSDPTREIPLEESTGLVWPADPGIKFDSKASKLTGNHSTSKQS
;
A
#
# COMPACT_ATOMS: atom_id res chain seq x y z
N MET A 1 40.12 -22.30 -28.44
CA MET A 1 39.73 -21.63 -27.18
C MET A 1 38.21 -21.54 -27.15
N ALA A 2 37.55 -22.53 -26.54
CA ALA A 2 36.09 -22.61 -26.52
C ALA A 2 35.52 -21.72 -25.40
N LEU A 3 34.72 -20.72 -25.78
CA LEU A 3 34.01 -19.85 -24.85
C LEU A 3 32.84 -20.63 -24.21
N LEU A 4 33.03 -21.06 -22.97
CA LEU A 4 31.96 -21.63 -22.15
C LEU A 4 31.05 -20.47 -21.67
N TYR A 5 29.94 -20.28 -22.36
CA TYR A 5 28.84 -19.44 -21.87
C TYR A 5 28.16 -20.16 -20.70
N VAL A 6 28.34 -19.63 -19.48
CA VAL A 6 27.58 -20.07 -18.31
C VAL A 6 26.17 -19.50 -18.43
N THR A 7 25.22 -20.34 -18.86
CA THR A 7 23.80 -20.00 -18.85
C THR A 7 23.28 -20.10 -17.42
N PHE A 8 23.21 -18.96 -16.73
CA PHE A 8 22.60 -18.86 -15.41
C PHE A 8 21.07 -19.01 -15.55
N SER A 9 20.59 -20.23 -15.37
CA SER A 9 19.18 -20.58 -15.46
C SER A 9 18.48 -20.18 -14.16
N PHE A 10 17.70 -19.08 -14.22
CA PHE A 10 16.87 -18.62 -13.11
C PHE A 10 15.70 -19.59 -12.92
N GLN A 11 15.83 -20.54 -11.99
CA GLN A 11 14.73 -21.44 -11.64
C GLN A 11 13.58 -20.66 -11.02
N HIS A 12 12.56 -20.36 -11.81
CA HIS A 12 11.26 -19.95 -11.28
C HIS A 12 10.67 -21.14 -10.53
N GLN A 13 10.70 -21.09 -9.20
CA GLN A 13 9.93 -22.03 -8.37
C GLN A 13 8.45 -21.89 -8.74
N THR A 14 7.90 -22.89 -9.41
CA THR A 14 6.48 -23.00 -9.71
C THR A 14 5.74 -23.26 -8.41
N LYS A 15 5.32 -22.19 -7.74
CA LYS A 15 4.51 -22.29 -6.51
C LYS A 15 3.21 -23.00 -6.87
N CYS A 16 2.96 -24.17 -6.27
CA CYS A 16 1.67 -24.84 -6.35
C CYS A 16 0.57 -23.84 -5.96
N PRO A 17 -0.54 -23.79 -6.71
CA PRO A 17 -1.60 -22.83 -6.43
C PRO A 17 -2.09 -23.04 -5.00
N PRO A 18 -2.24 -21.96 -4.20
CA PRO A 18 -2.63 -22.08 -2.81
C PRO A 18 -4.00 -22.76 -2.73
N GLN A 19 -4.08 -23.84 -1.95
CA GLN A 19 -5.34 -24.54 -1.74
C GLN A 19 -6.37 -23.60 -1.11
N LYS A 20 -7.60 -23.63 -1.65
CA LYS A 20 -8.69 -22.76 -1.23
C LYS A 20 -9.18 -23.18 0.16
N SER A 21 -9.46 -22.19 1.02
CA SER A 21 -10.12 -22.47 2.30
C SER A 21 -11.55 -22.95 2.07
N LYS A 22 -12.14 -23.67 3.04
CA LYS A 22 -13.56 -24.06 3.00
C LYS A 22 -14.48 -22.87 2.69
N ARG A 23 -14.23 -21.71 3.31
CA ARG A 23 -14.99 -20.46 3.06
C ARG A 23 -14.81 -19.94 1.64
N GLN A 24 -13.61 -20.03 1.06
CA GLN A 24 -13.36 -19.62 -0.32
C GLN A 24 -14.07 -20.54 -1.32
N LEU A 25 -14.09 -21.85 -1.06
CA LEU A 25 -14.88 -22.81 -1.85
C LEU A 25 -16.38 -22.47 -1.77
N GLU A 26 -16.88 -22.18 -0.57
CA GLU A 26 -18.27 -21.77 -0.38
C GLU A 26 -18.60 -20.47 -1.13
N MET A 27 -17.73 -19.45 -1.06
CA MET A 27 -17.89 -18.21 -1.85
C MET A 27 -17.94 -18.47 -3.36
N ASP A 28 -17.11 -19.39 -3.87
CA ASP A 28 -17.14 -19.78 -5.28
C ASP A 28 -18.46 -20.47 -5.65
N THR A 29 -18.97 -21.35 -4.78
CA THR A 29 -20.25 -22.04 -4.99
C THR A 29 -21.41 -21.04 -5.02
N LEU A 30 -21.47 -20.11 -4.07
CA LEU A 30 -22.48 -19.06 -4.02
C LEU A 30 -22.41 -18.15 -5.24
N SER A 31 -21.19 -17.82 -5.70
CA SER A 31 -20.99 -17.04 -6.92
C SER A 31 -21.54 -17.74 -8.16
N LYS A 32 -21.30 -19.05 -8.30
CA LYS A 32 -21.85 -19.85 -9.40
C LYS A 32 -23.38 -19.91 -9.34
N GLN A 33 -23.95 -20.15 -8.15
CA GLN A 33 -25.40 -20.19 -7.93
C GLN A 33 -26.05 -18.84 -8.26
N SER A 34 -25.51 -17.72 -7.75
CA SER A 34 -26.01 -16.38 -8.05
C SER A 34 -25.93 -16.04 -9.54
N ARG A 35 -24.90 -16.48 -10.26
CA ARG A 35 -24.81 -16.31 -11.73
C ARG A 35 -25.88 -17.10 -12.46
N LYS A 36 -26.14 -18.34 -12.06
CA LYS A 36 -27.21 -19.18 -12.63
C LYS A 36 -28.59 -18.56 -12.40
N LEU A 37 -28.88 -18.13 -11.17
CA LEU A 37 -30.12 -17.43 -10.81
C LEU A 37 -30.29 -16.14 -11.62
N LYS A 38 -29.23 -15.36 -11.81
CA LYS A 38 -29.29 -14.16 -12.65
C LYS A 38 -29.66 -14.46 -14.10
N LYS A 39 -29.21 -15.59 -14.66
CA LYS A 39 -29.65 -16.04 -16.00
C LYS A 39 -31.13 -16.42 -16.01
N GLN A 40 -31.60 -17.13 -14.99
CA GLN A 40 -33.01 -17.52 -14.86
C GLN A 40 -33.94 -16.31 -14.70
N ILE A 41 -33.54 -15.31 -13.90
CA ILE A 41 -34.29 -14.05 -13.74
C ILE A 41 -34.45 -13.34 -15.08
N ARG A 42 -33.41 -13.31 -15.92
CA ARG A 42 -33.47 -12.68 -17.25
C ARG A 42 -34.41 -13.39 -18.22
N ALA A 43 -34.67 -14.68 -18.01
CA ALA A 43 -35.51 -15.51 -18.87
C ALA A 43 -36.94 -15.70 -18.32
N ALA A 44 -37.25 -15.19 -17.13
CA ALA A 44 -38.50 -15.47 -16.44
C ALA A 44 -39.56 -14.35 -16.63
N ASN A 45 -40.83 -14.73 -16.55
CA ASN A 45 -41.98 -13.82 -16.54
C ASN A 45 -42.07 -13.00 -15.25
N SER A 46 -42.77 -11.86 -15.29
CA SER A 46 -42.86 -10.84 -14.23
C SER A 46 -43.19 -11.37 -12.82
N GLU A 47 -44.03 -12.39 -12.65
CA GLU A 47 -44.34 -12.93 -11.32
C GLU A 47 -43.21 -13.80 -10.75
N LYS A 48 -42.59 -14.65 -11.57
CA LYS A 48 -41.53 -15.57 -11.14
C LYS A 48 -40.22 -14.84 -10.85
N THR A 49 -39.99 -13.68 -11.47
CA THR A 49 -38.79 -12.86 -11.24
C THR A 49 -38.70 -12.36 -9.80
N ASN A 50 -39.82 -11.95 -9.20
CA ASN A 50 -39.85 -11.44 -7.82
C ASN A 50 -39.34 -12.49 -6.82
N GLY A 51 -39.82 -13.74 -6.92
CA GLY A 51 -39.35 -14.84 -6.08
C GLY A 51 -37.86 -15.15 -6.28
N LEU A 52 -37.41 -15.21 -7.54
CA LEU A 52 -36.00 -15.46 -7.86
C LEU A 52 -35.07 -14.33 -7.36
N LEU A 53 -35.53 -13.08 -7.37
CA LEU A 53 -34.78 -11.93 -6.85
C LEU A 53 -34.56 -12.03 -5.34
N VAL A 54 -35.55 -12.50 -4.57
CA VAL A 54 -35.40 -12.71 -3.12
C VAL A 54 -34.29 -13.72 -2.84
N ILE A 55 -34.31 -14.87 -3.51
CA ILE A 55 -33.29 -15.92 -3.36
C ILE A 55 -31.92 -15.39 -3.78
N TRP A 56 -31.85 -14.66 -4.90
CA TRP A 56 -30.60 -14.07 -5.38
C TRP A 56 -30.00 -13.08 -4.37
N ARG A 57 -30.81 -12.23 -3.76
CA ARG A 57 -30.38 -11.30 -2.69
C ARG A 57 -29.86 -12.05 -1.47
N GLN A 58 -30.53 -13.12 -1.03
CA GLN A 58 -30.08 -13.95 0.09
C GLN A 58 -28.70 -14.58 -0.17
N LEU A 59 -28.49 -15.14 -1.36
CA LEU A 59 -27.17 -15.69 -1.74
C LEU A 59 -26.07 -14.61 -1.73
N LYS A 60 -26.38 -13.42 -2.25
CA LYS A 60 -25.46 -12.28 -2.24
C LYS A 60 -25.15 -11.80 -0.82
N ALA A 61 -26.13 -11.79 0.07
CA ALA A 61 -25.94 -11.44 1.48
C ALA A 61 -25.01 -12.45 2.17
N ARG A 62 -25.25 -13.76 1.99
CA ARG A 62 -24.38 -14.82 2.53
C ARG A 62 -22.96 -14.71 1.99
N HIS A 63 -22.79 -14.51 0.69
CA HIS A 63 -21.47 -14.30 0.08
C HIS A 63 -20.76 -13.09 0.68
N SER A 64 -21.46 -11.96 0.87
CA SER A 64 -20.90 -10.75 1.49
C SER A 64 -20.44 -11.02 2.93
N ALA A 65 -21.23 -11.74 3.73
CA ALA A 65 -20.87 -12.10 5.10
C ALA A 65 -19.59 -12.95 5.15
N LEU A 66 -19.48 -13.98 4.29
CA LEU A 66 -18.28 -14.82 4.18
C LEU A 66 -17.06 -14.02 3.74
N SER A 67 -17.21 -13.15 2.74
CA SER A 67 -16.13 -12.30 2.24
C SER A 67 -15.61 -11.36 3.33
N ARG A 68 -16.51 -10.74 4.10
CA ARG A 68 -16.13 -9.90 5.26
C ARG A 68 -15.37 -10.71 6.31
N ALA A 69 -15.85 -11.90 6.67
CA ALA A 69 -15.17 -12.76 7.64
C ALA A 69 -13.76 -13.18 7.18
N GLU A 70 -13.58 -13.54 5.90
CA GLU A 70 -12.26 -13.84 5.31
C GLU A 70 -11.35 -12.61 5.26
N SER A 71 -11.88 -11.43 4.92
CA SER A 71 -11.12 -10.18 4.93
C SER A 71 -10.61 -9.83 6.33
N VAL A 72 -11.47 -9.92 7.35
CA VAL A 72 -11.08 -9.73 8.76
C VAL A 72 -10.00 -10.71 9.18
N ARG A 73 -10.15 -12.00 8.85
CA ARG A 73 -9.12 -13.01 9.12
C ARG A 73 -7.78 -12.66 8.48
N LYS A 74 -7.77 -12.29 7.20
CA LYS A 74 -6.56 -11.91 6.45
C LYS A 74 -5.91 -10.67 7.07
N LYS A 75 -6.69 -9.63 7.40
CA LYS A 75 -6.20 -8.42 8.07
C LYS A 75 -5.57 -8.75 9.43
N ARG A 76 -6.21 -9.58 10.26
CA ARG A 76 -5.66 -10.04 11.56
C ARG A 76 -4.36 -10.80 11.37
N SER A 77 -4.30 -11.74 10.43
CA SER A 77 -3.08 -12.49 10.12
C SER A 77 -1.95 -11.58 9.63
N GLN A 78 -2.25 -10.60 8.76
CA GLN A 78 -1.26 -9.65 8.27
C GLN A 78 -0.74 -8.75 9.39
N LYS A 79 -1.62 -8.27 10.28
CA LYS A 79 -1.24 -7.50 11.46
C LYS A 79 -0.28 -8.29 12.34
N LYS A 80 -0.61 -9.55 12.64
CA LYS A 80 0.27 -10.44 13.44
C LYS A 80 1.64 -10.62 12.77
N LYS A 81 1.67 -10.93 11.47
CA LYS A 81 2.93 -11.06 10.72
C LYS A 81 3.75 -9.78 10.72
N ASN A 82 3.11 -8.61 10.61
CA ASN A 82 3.80 -7.33 10.67
C ASN A 82 4.38 -7.07 12.06
N GLN A 83 3.64 -7.38 13.12
CA GLN A 83 4.13 -7.28 14.50
C GLN A 83 5.32 -8.22 14.73
N GLU A 84 5.23 -9.48 14.32
CA GLU A 84 6.33 -10.45 14.39
C GLU A 84 7.58 -9.97 13.65
N ARG A 85 7.40 -9.38 12.45
CA ARG A 85 8.50 -8.83 11.66
C ARG A 85 9.16 -7.64 12.35
N PHE A 86 8.37 -6.74 12.93
CA PHE A 86 8.87 -5.59 13.66
C PHE A 86 9.69 -6.03 14.89
N VAL A 87 9.14 -6.93 15.70
CA VAL A 87 9.83 -7.43 16.91
C VAL A 87 11.12 -8.18 16.54
N ARG A 88 11.08 -9.03 15.51
CA ARG A 88 12.25 -9.83 15.11
C ARG A 88 13.34 -9.00 14.42
N TYR A 89 12.97 -8.00 13.63
CA TYR A 89 13.90 -7.21 12.81
C TYR A 89 13.49 -5.72 12.75
N PRO A 90 13.61 -4.97 13.86
CA PRO A 90 13.04 -3.62 13.98
C PRO A 90 13.64 -2.65 12.97
N PHE A 91 14.97 -2.60 12.84
CA PHE A 91 15.65 -1.69 11.91
C PHE A 91 15.35 -2.01 10.44
N LYS A 92 15.29 -3.30 10.08
CA LYS A 92 14.93 -3.73 8.72
C LYS A 92 13.47 -3.38 8.40
N PHE A 93 12.58 -3.55 9.37
CA PHE A 93 11.17 -3.16 9.24
C PHE A 93 11.02 -1.65 9.09
N ALA A 94 11.66 -0.85 9.94
CA ALA A 94 11.65 0.61 9.86
C ALA A 94 12.24 1.11 8.53
N ARG A 95 13.38 0.54 8.10
CA ARG A 95 13.97 0.84 6.78
C ARG A 95 12.98 0.56 5.65
N GLN A 96 12.22 -0.53 5.73
CA GLN A 96 11.18 -0.84 4.74
C GLN A 96 10.00 0.15 4.78
N LEU A 97 9.67 0.76 5.93
CA LEU A 97 8.60 1.76 6.03
C LEU A 97 8.96 3.07 5.33
N PHE A 98 10.19 3.54 5.52
CA PHE A 98 10.65 4.83 4.99
C PHE A 98 11.19 4.74 3.57
N GLN A 99 11.64 3.56 3.15
CA GLN A 99 12.03 3.36 1.76
C GLN A 99 10.80 3.30 0.88
N GLN A 100 10.64 4.30 0.00
CA GLN A 100 9.72 4.18 -1.11
C GLN A 100 10.08 2.91 -1.90
N PRO A 101 9.10 2.08 -2.29
CA PRO A 101 9.37 0.96 -3.17
C PRO A 101 9.98 1.54 -4.45
N LYS A 102 11.22 1.17 -4.74
CA LYS A 102 11.88 1.56 -5.99
C LYS A 102 11.03 1.00 -7.14
N SER A 103 10.31 1.88 -7.83
CA SER A 103 9.51 1.50 -8.98
C SER A 103 10.40 1.56 -10.23
N GLY A 104 10.47 0.44 -10.95
CA GLY A 104 11.18 0.36 -12.23
C GLY A 104 12.55 -0.30 -12.14
N THR A 105 12.92 -0.96 -13.24
CA THR A 105 14.27 -1.46 -13.48
C THR A 105 14.96 -0.44 -14.37
N LEU A 106 16.03 0.17 -13.90
CA LEU A 106 16.82 1.04 -14.75
C LEU A 106 17.65 0.16 -15.68
N THR A 107 17.40 0.25 -16.99
CA THR A 107 18.14 -0.47 -18.03
C THR A 107 19.43 0.24 -18.45
N VAL A 108 19.64 1.46 -17.95
CA VAL A 108 20.77 2.32 -18.30
C VAL A 108 22.03 1.86 -17.58
N ASP A 109 23.17 1.92 -18.27
CA ASP A 109 24.46 1.59 -17.69
C ASP A 109 24.86 2.55 -16.57
N ARG A 110 25.55 2.01 -15.56
CA ARG A 110 25.95 2.76 -14.37
C ARG A 110 26.76 4.02 -14.69
N LYS A 111 27.66 3.94 -15.66
CA LYS A 111 28.53 5.05 -16.06
C LYS A 111 27.71 6.22 -16.62
N GLU A 112 26.73 5.93 -17.47
CA GLU A 112 25.85 6.94 -18.07
C GLU A 112 24.92 7.58 -17.02
N LEU A 113 24.45 6.78 -16.06
CA LEU A 113 23.67 7.31 -14.94
C LEU A 113 24.51 8.26 -14.07
N GLU A 114 25.73 7.85 -13.71
CA GLU A 114 26.62 8.66 -12.86
C GLU A 114 27.02 9.97 -13.54
N THR A 115 27.29 9.96 -14.85
CA THR A 115 27.57 11.19 -15.61
C THR A 115 26.36 12.10 -15.68
N HIS A 116 25.16 11.56 -15.91
CA HIS A 116 23.92 12.33 -15.89
C HIS A 116 23.65 12.95 -14.51
N LEU A 117 23.77 12.17 -13.44
CA LEU A 117 23.57 12.69 -12.07
C LEU A 117 24.56 13.79 -11.73
N LYS A 118 25.84 13.60 -12.09
CA LYS A 118 26.87 14.61 -11.89
C LYS A 118 26.56 15.87 -12.70
N LYS A 119 26.10 15.74 -13.94
CA LYS A 119 25.70 16.90 -14.75
C LYS A 119 24.48 17.64 -14.18
N THR A 120 23.48 16.91 -13.70
CA THR A 120 22.18 17.48 -13.29
C THR A 120 22.21 18.07 -11.88
N TYR A 121 22.95 17.45 -10.95
CA TYR A 121 22.91 17.82 -9.52
C TYR A 121 24.25 18.27 -8.95
N SER A 122 25.35 18.25 -9.72
CA SER A 122 26.60 18.85 -9.26
C SER A 122 26.53 20.36 -9.44
N ASP A 123 26.81 21.07 -8.36
CA ASP A 123 27.07 22.51 -8.41
C ASP A 123 28.52 22.74 -8.90
N PRO A 124 28.72 23.41 -10.07
CA PRO A 124 30.05 23.70 -10.59
C PRO A 124 30.80 24.75 -9.75
N THR A 125 30.09 25.55 -8.95
CA THR A 125 30.64 26.62 -8.12
C THR A 125 30.77 26.25 -6.64
N ARG A 126 30.60 24.96 -6.31
CA ARG A 126 30.64 24.45 -4.93
C ARG A 126 31.93 24.83 -4.18
N GLU A 127 33.06 24.84 -4.87
CA GLU A 127 34.37 25.13 -4.30
C GLU A 127 34.69 26.64 -4.26
N ILE A 128 33.81 27.48 -4.84
CA ILE A 128 33.93 28.93 -4.77
C ILE A 128 33.28 29.36 -3.45
N PRO A 129 34.02 30.00 -2.53
CA PRO A 129 33.43 30.56 -1.33
C PRO A 129 32.30 31.51 -1.71
N LEU A 130 31.14 31.40 -1.04
CA LEU A 130 30.08 32.37 -1.23
C LEU A 130 30.58 33.76 -0.84
N GLU A 131 30.28 34.75 -1.67
CA GLU A 131 30.54 36.15 -1.36
C GLU A 131 29.91 36.53 -0.02
N GLU A 132 30.60 37.38 0.74
CA GLU A 132 30.02 37.96 1.94
C GLU A 132 28.74 38.71 1.58
N SER A 133 27.64 38.34 2.24
CA SER A 133 26.32 38.91 2.00
C SER A 133 26.27 40.33 2.58
N THR A 134 26.75 41.28 1.80
CA THR A 134 26.69 42.70 2.14
C THR A 134 25.24 43.17 2.19
N GLY A 135 24.87 43.89 3.24
CA GLY A 135 23.50 44.42 3.44
C GLY A 135 22.57 43.56 4.30
N LEU A 136 23.02 42.41 4.83
CA LEU A 136 22.29 41.72 5.88
C LEU A 136 22.42 42.48 7.21
N VAL A 137 21.36 43.19 7.59
CA VAL A 137 21.22 43.73 8.94
C VAL A 137 20.67 42.61 9.82
N TRP A 138 21.50 42.13 10.76
CA TRP A 138 20.97 41.31 11.84
C TRP A 138 19.92 42.12 12.59
N PRO A 139 18.70 41.59 12.77
CA PRO A 139 17.69 42.31 13.54
C PRO A 139 18.21 42.55 14.95
N ALA A 140 17.83 43.68 15.54
CA ALA A 140 18.09 43.93 16.95
C ALA A 140 17.47 42.80 17.79
N ASP A 141 18.10 42.49 18.93
CA ASP A 141 17.57 41.51 19.86
C ASP A 141 16.09 41.83 20.16
N PRO A 142 15.22 40.82 20.19
CA PRO A 142 13.81 41.05 20.45
C PRO A 142 13.65 41.71 21.81
N GLY A 143 13.05 42.91 21.84
CA GLY A 143 12.80 43.65 23.08
C GLY A 143 11.83 42.94 24.04
N ILE A 144 11.16 41.88 23.56
CA ILE A 144 10.24 41.05 24.33
C ILE A 144 10.86 39.66 24.48
N LYS A 145 11.04 39.21 25.72
CA LYS A 145 11.50 37.85 26.02
C LYS A 145 10.51 36.83 25.47
N PHE A 146 11.02 35.77 24.84
CA PHE A 146 10.22 34.66 24.34
C PHE A 146 9.36 34.06 25.47
N ASP A 147 8.04 33.98 25.25
CA ASP A 147 7.14 33.33 26.21
C ASP A 147 7.33 31.81 26.12
N SER A 148 8.02 31.24 27.11
CA SER A 148 8.29 29.80 27.20
C SER A 148 7.07 28.99 27.62
N LYS A 149 5.92 29.62 27.87
CA LYS A 149 4.68 28.92 28.19
C LYS A 149 4.18 28.18 26.94
N ALA A 150 3.88 26.90 27.10
CA ALA A 150 3.27 26.10 26.05
C ALA A 150 1.96 26.75 25.59
N SER A 151 1.83 26.96 24.28
CA SER A 151 0.58 27.45 23.70
C SER A 151 -0.54 26.48 24.06
N LYS A 152 -1.57 26.99 24.74
CA LYS A 152 -2.76 26.20 25.04
C LYS A 152 -3.50 26.01 23.73
N LEU A 153 -3.34 24.86 23.11
CA LEU A 153 -4.18 24.44 22.00
C LEU A 153 -5.61 24.32 22.55
N THR A 154 -6.44 25.34 22.34
CA THR A 154 -7.87 25.26 22.58
C THR A 154 -8.47 24.41 21.46
N GLY A 155 -8.31 23.10 21.59
CA GLY A 155 -8.98 22.13 20.74
C GLY A 155 -10.47 22.17 21.02
N ASN A 156 -11.22 22.88 20.17
CA ASN A 156 -12.66 22.69 20.07
C ASN A 156 -12.91 21.29 19.48
N HIS A 157 -12.76 20.26 20.31
CA HIS A 157 -13.21 18.91 19.99
C HIS A 157 -14.74 18.89 20.14
N SER A 158 -15.44 19.23 19.06
CA SER A 158 -16.84 18.89 18.87
C SER A 158 -16.96 17.36 18.85
N THR A 159 -17.18 16.78 20.02
CA THR A 159 -17.54 15.38 20.17
C THR A 159 -18.99 15.21 19.71
N SER A 160 -19.18 14.90 18.42
CA SER A 160 -20.46 14.35 17.98
C SER A 160 -20.58 12.92 18.53
N LYS A 161 -21.28 12.79 19.66
CA LYS A 161 -21.85 11.52 20.07
C LYS A 161 -22.94 11.18 19.05
N GLN A 162 -22.70 10.17 18.23
CA GLN A 162 -23.76 9.49 17.49
C GLN A 162 -24.34 8.41 18.40
N SER A 163 -25.62 8.61 18.75
CA SER A 163 -26.53 7.59 19.26
C SER A 163 -26.90 6.57 18.18
#